data_AF-A0A221W2C4-F1
#
_entry.id   AF-A0A221W2C4-F1
#
_cell.length_a   1.000
_cell.length_b   1.000
_cell.length_c   1.000
_cell.angle_alpha   90.00
_cell.angle_beta   90.00
_cell.angle_gamma   90.00
#
_symmetry.space_group_name_H-M   'P 1'
#
loop_
_entity.id
_entity.type
_entity.pdbx_description
1 polymer ?
#
loop_
_entity_poly.entity_id
_entity_poly.type
_entity_poly.pdbx_seq_one_letter_code
_entity_poly.pdbx_strand_id
1 'polypeptide(L)' 'MGLADEPAGWDQAFRDTCRPGDPLESGFDTEAEAVAWDETGRRLAIRLAGELPDSVRVIYRSDTDEVISGSPG' A
#
# COMPACT_ATOMS: atom_id res chain seq x y z
N MET A 1 10.99 0.01 19.93
CA MET A 1 10.71 0.49 18.56
C MET A 1 9.49 1.38 18.64
N GLY A 2 9.54 2.57 18.05
CA GLY A 2 8.42 3.51 18.04
C GLY A 2 7.47 3.25 16.87
N LEU A 3 6.27 3.85 16.91
CA LEU A 3 5.24 3.72 15.87
C LEU A 3 5.69 4.10 14.45
N ALA A 4 6.80 4.83 14.32
CA ALA A 4 7.39 5.22 13.03
C ALA A 4 8.31 4.15 12.40
N ASP A 5 8.75 3.16 13.17
CA ASP A 5 9.71 2.14 12.70
C ASP A 5 9.01 1.03 11.91
N GLU A 6 7.81 0.64 12.36
CA GLU A 6 6.97 -0.38 11.70
C GLU A 6 6.53 0.02 10.27
N PRO A 7 6.02 1.24 9.98
CA PRO A 7 5.70 1.65 8.62
C PRO A 7 6.94 1.79 7.72
N ALA A 8 8.10 2.14 8.28
CA ALA A 8 9.34 2.20 7.51
C ALA A 8 9.78 0.82 7.01
N GLY A 9 9.66 -0.22 7.84
CA GLY A 9 9.96 -1.60 7.44
C GLY A 9 8.98 -2.13 6.39
N TRP A 10 7.69 -1.83 6.51
CA TRP A 10 6.68 -2.19 5.52
C TRP A 10 6.91 -1.48 4.17
N ASP A 11 7.23 -0.18 4.18
CA ASP A 11 7.51 0.59 2.96
C ASP A 11 8.81 0.13 2.28
N GLN A 12 9.83 -0.22 3.07
CA GLN A 12 11.09 -0.74 2.56
C GLN A 12 10.88 -2.05 1.78
N ALA A 13 10.02 -2.96 2.25
CA ALA A 13 9.71 -4.19 1.54
C ALA A 13 9.13 -3.97 0.13
N PHE A 14 8.40 -2.88 -0.10
CA PHE A 14 7.95 -2.49 -1.44
C PHE A 14 9.08 -1.85 -2.26
N ARG A 15 9.93 -1.03 -1.64
CA ARG A 15 11.07 -0.41 -2.33
C ARG A 15 12.07 -1.44 -2.84
N ASP A 16 12.28 -2.54 -2.12
CA ASP A 16 13.16 -3.62 -2.54
C ASP A 16 12.66 -4.34 -3.81
N THR A 17 11.34 -4.34 -4.05
CA THR A 17 10.72 -4.93 -5.25
C THR A 17 10.42 -3.90 -6.35
N CYS A 18 10.56 -2.61 -6.04
CA CYS A 18 10.37 -1.53 -6.99
C CYS A 18 11.61 -1.34 -7.87
N ARG A 19 11.46 -1.50 -9.19
CA ARG A 19 12.51 -1.30 -10.19
C ARG A 19 12.32 0.03 -10.91
N PRO A 20 12.99 1.12 -10.47
CA PRO A 20 12.74 2.46 -11.02
C PRO A 20 13.11 2.62 -12.51
N GLY A 21 13.96 1.72 -13.04
CA GLY A 21 14.32 1.71 -14.46
C GLY A 21 13.37 0.91 -15.36
N ASP A 22 12.54 0.04 -14.77
CA ASP A 22 11.57 -0.76 -15.52
C ASP A 22 10.29 -0.97 -14.68
N PRO A 23 9.29 -0.07 -14.85
CA PRO A 23 8.07 -0.11 -14.06
C PRO A 23 7.17 -1.32 -14.37
N LEU A 24 7.40 -2.01 -15.50
CA LEU A 24 6.65 -3.23 -15.87
C LEU A 24 7.20 -4.46 -15.16
N GLU A 25 8.48 -4.47 -14.83
CA GLU A 25 9.11 -5.47 -13.96
C GLU A 25 9.13 -5.06 -12.47
N SER A 26 8.47 -3.96 -12.12
CA SER A 26 8.31 -3.56 -10.72
C SER A 26 7.14 -4.30 -10.08
N GLY A 27 7.36 -4.82 -8.87
CA GLY A 27 6.37 -5.58 -8.14
C GLY A 27 6.97 -6.81 -7.47
N PHE A 28 6.18 -7.45 -6.62
CA PHE A 28 6.62 -8.67 -5.92
C PHE A 28 6.82 -9.82 -6.91
N ASP A 29 7.88 -10.61 -6.70
CA ASP A 29 8.19 -11.78 -7.53
C ASP A 29 7.08 -12.84 -7.47
N THR A 30 6.35 -12.91 -6.35
CA THR A 30 5.22 -13.83 -6.16
C THR A 30 3.96 -13.14 -5.66
N GLU A 31 2.80 -13.71 -6.01
CA GLU A 31 1.50 -13.26 -5.50
C GLU A 31 1.42 -13.41 -3.96
N ALA A 32 2.05 -14.44 -3.40
CA ALA A 32 2.08 -14.65 -1.96
C ALA A 32 2.78 -13.51 -1.21
N GLU A 33 3.87 -12.97 -1.77
CA GLU A 33 4.57 -11.81 -1.20
C GLU A 33 3.74 -10.53 -1.32
N ALA A 34 3.06 -10.33 -2.46
CA ALA A 34 2.15 -9.21 -2.63
C ALA A 34 1.00 -9.24 -1.62
N VAL A 35 0.38 -10.41 -1.41
CA VAL A 35 -0.68 -10.60 -0.43
C VAL A 35 -0.16 -10.39 0.99
N ALA A 36 1.01 -10.94 1.32
CA ALA A 36 1.62 -10.76 2.64
C ALA A 36 1.92 -9.29 2.93
N TRP A 37 2.38 -8.54 1.93
CA TRP A 37 2.63 -7.10 2.06
C TRP A 37 1.35 -6.29 2.23
N ASP A 38 0.29 -6.59 1.46
CA ASP A 38 -1.03 -5.93 1.59
C ASP A 38 -1.67 -6.19 2.96
N GLU A 39 -1.68 -7.45 3.42
CA GLU A 39 -2.21 -7.80 4.74
C GLU A 39 -1.44 -7.10 5.86
N THR A 40 -0.11 -7.03 5.74
CA THR A 40 0.74 -6.32 6.70
C THR A 40 0.41 -4.83 6.72
N GLY A 41 0.30 -4.20 5.55
CA GLY A 41 -0.06 -2.79 5.40
C GLY A 41 -1.43 -2.47 6.01
N ARG A 42 -2.45 -3.31 5.78
CA ARG A 42 -3.77 -3.16 6.41
C ARG A 42 -3.73 -3.19 7.92
N ARG A 43 -3.02 -4.17 8.50
CA ARG A 43 -2.90 -4.30 9.96
C ARG A 43 -2.20 -3.09 10.56
N LEU A 44 -1.14 -2.60 9.92
CA LEU A 44 -0.43 -1.40 10.33
C LEU A 44 -1.31 -0.16 10.25
N ALA A 45 -2.05 0.03 9.15
CA ALA A 45 -2.94 1.16 8.97
C ALA A 45 -4.03 1.23 10.05
N ILE A 46 -4.68 0.09 10.35
CA ILE A 46 -5.69 0.01 11.41
C ILE A 46 -5.09 0.35 12.78
N ARG A 47 -3.90 -0.19 13.08
CA ARG A 47 -3.21 0.06 14.34
C ARG A 47 -2.84 1.54 14.50
N LEU A 48 -2.24 2.13 13.47
CA LEU A 48 -1.86 3.54 13.45
C LEU A 48 -3.07 4.47 13.60
N ALA A 49 -4.20 4.13 12.97
CA ALA A 49 -5.45 4.88 13.15
C ALA A 49 -6.02 4.75 14.57
N GLY A 50 -5.83 3.60 15.22
CA GLY A 50 -6.21 3.39 16.62
C GLY A 50 -5.34 4.13 17.62
N GLU A 51 -4.03 4.20 17.38
CA GLU A 51 -3.07 4.87 18.26
C GLU A 51 -2.98 6.39 18.02
N LEU A 52 -3.27 6.86 16.80
CA LEU A 52 -3.17 8.27 16.39
C LEU A 52 -4.42 8.73 15.60
N PRO A 53 -5.63 8.68 16.19
CA PRO A 53 -6.88 8.92 15.47
C PRO A 53 -7.00 10.34 14.89
N ASP A 54 -6.40 11.35 15.53
CA ASP A 54 -6.43 12.74 15.06
C ASP A 54 -5.37 13.04 13.98
N SER A 55 -4.39 12.14 13.78
CA SER A 55 -3.25 12.37 12.88
C SER A 55 -3.19 11.39 11.70
N VAL A 56 -3.88 10.26 11.77
CA VAL A 56 -3.82 9.20 10.76
C VAL A 56 -5.21 8.97 10.16
N ARG A 57 -5.29 9.02 8.83
CA ARG A 57 -6.48 8.66 8.06
C ARG A 57 -6.15 7.50 7.12
N VAL A 58 -6.93 6.43 7.19
CA VAL A 58 -6.76 5.26 6.31
C VAL A 58 -7.75 5.35 5.16
N ILE A 59 -7.25 5.23 3.93
CA ILE A 59 -8.06 5.25 2.70
C ILE A 59 -7.71 4.00 1.91
N TYR A 60 -8.70 3.16 1.63
CA TYR A 60 -8.54 2.01 0.74
C TYR A 60 -9.05 2.39 -0.64
N ARG A 61 -8.19 2.27 -1.66
CA ARG A 61 -8.59 2.42 -3.05
C ARG A 61 -8.71 1.02 -3.64
N SER A 62 -9.93 0.58 -3.88
CA SER A 62 -10.18 -0.58 -4.72
C SER A 62 -10.08 -0.14 -6.17
N ASP A 63 -9.44 -0.93 -7.03
CA ASP A 63 -9.31 -0.66 -8.48
C ASP A 63 -10.65 -0.75 -9.24
N THR A 64 -11.79 -0.76 -8.54
CA THR A 64 -13.14 -0.66 -9.09
C THR A 64 -13.54 0.80 -9.36
N ASP A 65 -12.58 1.65 -9.72
CA ASP A 65 -12.89 2.91 -10.39
C ASP A 65 -12.97 2.55 -11.87
N GLU A 66 -14.09 1.95 -12.27
CA GLU A 66 -14.48 1.90 -13.68
C GLU A 66 -14.26 3.30 -14.23
N VAL A 67 -13.36 3.43 -15.19
CA VAL A 67 -13.26 4.62 -16.02
C VAL A 67 -14.57 4.65 -16.82
N ILE A 68 -15.64 5.16 -16.20
CA ILE A 68 -16.81 5.62 -16.91
C ILE A 68 -16.34 6.89 -17.60
N SER A 69 -15.63 6.70 -18.72
CA SER A 69 -15.39 7.70 -19.72
C SER A 69 -16.76 8.09 -20.26
N GLY A 70 -17.45 8.96 -19.54
CA GLY A 70 -18.61 9.68 -20.04
C GLY A 70 -18.12 10.56 -21.19
N SER A 71 -18.16 10.03 -22.40
CA SER A 71 -18.12 10.85 -23.61
C SER A 71 -19.36 11.74 -23.60
N PRO A 72 -19.24 13.08 -23.68
CA PRO A 72 -20.38 13.94 -23.93
C PRO A 72 -20.75 13.81 -25.41
N GLY A 73 -21.99 13.43 -25.69
CA GLY A 73 -22.62 13.49 -27.01
C GLY A 73 -23.86 14.35 -26.94
#